data_AF-I1XN04-F1
#
_entry.id   AF-I1XN04-F1
#
_cell.length_a   1.000
_cell.length_b   1.000
_cell.length_c   1.000
_cell.angle_alpha   90.00
_cell.angle_beta   90.00
_cell.angle_gamma   90.00
#
_symmetry.space_group_name_H-M   'P 1'
#
loop_
_entity.id
_entity.type
_entity.pdbx_description
1 polymer ?
#
loop_
_entity_poly.entity_id
_entity_poly.type
_entity_poly.pdbx_seq_one_letter_code
_entity_poly.pdbx_strand_id
1 'polypeptide(L)'
;MLNAKFRDCIEACKRCADACNTCSVACLQEENVAEMSRCVRLDLDCAAICRLAVSAMVRDSEFSKAICQLCADLCEACAEECNKHDHEHCQ
;
A
#
# COMPACT_ATOMS: atom_id res chain seq x y z
N MET A 1 -6.41 8.49 23.09
CA MET A 1 -6.69 9.40 21.97
C MET A 1 -5.65 9.14 20.89
N LEU A 2 -6.04 8.95 19.62
CA LEU A 2 -5.07 8.84 18.53
C LEU A 2 -4.20 10.11 18.53
N ASN A 3 -2.88 9.93 18.50
CA ASN A 3 -1.91 11.02 18.46
C ASN A 3 -2.18 11.89 17.20
N ALA A 4 -2.56 13.16 17.37
CA ALA A 4 -2.93 14.06 16.28
C ALA A 4 -1.84 14.16 15.20
N LYS A 5 -0.58 13.92 15.60
CA LYS A 5 0.63 13.88 14.77
C LYS A 5 0.53 12.96 13.54
N PHE A 6 -0.16 11.83 13.64
CA PHE A 6 -0.16 10.80 12.59
C PHE A 6 -1.52 10.53 11.95
N ARG A 7 -2.56 11.24 12.37
CA ARG A 7 -3.95 10.92 12.00
C ARG A 7 -4.13 10.77 10.49
N ASP A 8 -3.65 11.74 9.72
CA ASP A 8 -3.86 11.76 8.27
C ASP A 8 -3.04 10.67 7.55
N CYS A 9 -1.82 10.40 8.02
CA CYS A 9 -0.97 9.32 7.51
C CYS A 9 -1.56 7.94 7.83
N ILE A 10 -2.13 7.75 9.02
CA ILE A 10 -2.81 6.51 9.42
C ILE A 10 -4.00 6.23 8.50
N GLU A 11 -4.85 7.22 8.25
CA GLU A 11 -6.02 7.04 7.38
C GLU A 11 -5.61 6.80 5.92
N ALA A 12 -4.58 7.48 5.43
CA ALA A 12 -4.02 7.24 4.10
C ALA A 12 -3.46 5.81 3.96
N CYS A 13 -2.67 5.33 4.93
CA CYS A 13 -2.10 3.98 4.90
C CYS A 13 -3.18 2.90 5.00
N LYS A 14 -4.24 3.09 5.80
CA LYS A 14 -5.38 2.16 5.84
C LYS A 14 -6.05 2.05 4.48
N ARG A 15 -6.39 3.18 3.87
CA ARG A 15 -7.02 3.23 2.55
C ARG A 15 -6.14 2.60 1.48
N CYS A 16 -4.84 2.90 1.49
CA CYS A 16 -3.88 2.31 0.55
C CYS A 16 -3.78 0.80 0.74
N ALA A 17 -3.71 0.30 1.97
CA ALA A 17 -3.67 -1.14 2.22
C ALA A 17 -4.92 -1.87 1.72
N ASP A 18 -6.10 -1.29 1.91
CA ASP A 18 -7.34 -1.91 1.42
C ASP A 18 -7.42 -1.84 -0.11
N ALA A 19 -7.04 -0.72 -0.73
CA ALA A 19 -6.98 -0.57 -2.19
C ALA A 19 -6.01 -1.56 -2.84
N CYS A 20 -4.78 -1.68 -2.34
CA CYS A 20 -3.79 -2.62 -2.87
C CYS A 20 -4.24 -4.08 -2.70
N ASN A 21 -4.88 -4.45 -1.58
CA ASN A 21 -5.45 -5.80 -1.47
C ASN A 21 -6.53 -6.05 -2.52
N THR A 22 -7.42 -5.08 -2.74
CA THR A 22 -8.45 -5.17 -3.79
C THR A 22 -7.83 -5.27 -5.18
N CYS A 23 -6.86 -4.41 -5.51
CA CYS A 23 -6.13 -4.42 -6.78
C CYS A 23 -5.43 -5.76 -7.00
N SER A 24 -4.74 -6.31 -5.99
CA SER A 24 -4.05 -7.60 -6.12
C SER A 24 -5.00 -8.75 -6.49
N VAL A 25 -6.21 -8.78 -5.92
CA VAL A 25 -7.21 -9.81 -6.21
C VAL A 25 -7.81 -9.60 -7.61
N ALA A 26 -8.07 -8.35 -8.00
CA ALA A 26 -8.58 -8.03 -9.33
C ALA A 26 -7.54 -8.37 -10.42
N CYS A 27 -6.27 -8.03 -10.21
CA CYS A 27 -5.14 -8.40 -11.07
C CYS A 27 -5.04 -9.92 -11.31
N LEU A 28 -5.38 -10.75 -10.32
CA LEU A 28 -5.38 -12.21 -10.44
C LEU A 28 -6.55 -12.75 -11.30
N GLN A 29 -7.56 -11.92 -11.58
CA GLN A 29 -8.72 -12.28 -12.39
C GLN A 29 -8.59 -11.83 -13.86
N GLU A 30 -7.54 -11.07 -14.20
CA GLU A 30 -7.27 -10.63 -15.56
C GLU A 30 -6.86 -11.79 -16.48
N GLU A 31 -7.26 -11.72 -17.76
CA GLU A 31 -6.96 -12.77 -18.75
C GLU A 31 -5.45 -12.99 -18.93
N ASN A 32 -4.65 -11.93 -18.79
CA ASN A 32 -3.19 -11.98 -18.91
C ASN A 32 -2.48 -11.75 -17.56
N VAL A 33 -2.85 -12.54 -16.55
CA VAL A 33 -2.28 -12.47 -15.18
C VAL A 33 -0.75 -12.52 -15.11
N ALA A 34 -0.07 -13.08 -16.12
CA ALA A 34 1.39 -13.12 -16.18
C ALA A 34 1.99 -11.70 -16.23
N GLU A 35 1.36 -10.79 -16.97
CA GLU A 35 1.76 -9.38 -17.06
C GLU A 35 1.47 -8.61 -15.76
N MET A 36 0.47 -9.05 -15.01
CA MET A 36 0.10 -8.48 -13.70
C MET A 36 1.00 -8.93 -12.54
N SER A 37 1.91 -9.88 -12.77
CA SER A 37 2.63 -10.55 -11.68
C SER A 37 3.52 -9.61 -10.86
N ARG A 38 4.04 -8.52 -11.44
CA ARG A 38 4.77 -7.50 -10.68
C ARG A 38 3.82 -6.61 -9.88
N CYS A 39 2.70 -6.20 -10.46
CA CYS A 39 1.66 -5.42 -9.79
C CYS A 39 1.15 -6.14 -8.54
N VAL A 40 0.76 -7.42 -8.68
CA VAL A 40 0.28 -8.25 -7.55
C VAL A 40 1.30 -8.32 -6.41
N ARG A 41 2.59 -8.50 -6.72
CA ARG A 41 3.65 -8.56 -5.69
C ARG A 41 3.76 -7.23 -4.95
N LEU A 42 3.80 -6.12 -5.68
CA LEU A 42 3.91 -4.79 -5.09
C LEU A 42 2.67 -4.40 -4.31
N ASP A 43 1.47 -4.75 -4.77
CA ASP A 43 0.23 -4.53 -4.05
C ASP A 43 0.24 -5.24 -2.68
N LEU A 44 0.67 -6.51 -2.65
CA LEU A 44 0.77 -7.27 -1.40
C LEU A 44 1.81 -6.69 -0.45
N ASP A 45 3.00 -6.33 -0.96
CA ASP A 45 4.06 -5.70 -0.17
C ASP A 45 3.62 -4.32 0.36
N CYS A 46 3.00 -3.51 -0.48
CA CYS A 46 2.47 -2.18 -0.15
C CYS A 46 1.38 -2.27 0.92
N ALA A 47 0.45 -3.22 0.79
CA ALA A 47 -0.58 -3.45 1.79
C ALA A 47 0.01 -3.90 3.14
N ALA A 48 1.01 -4.78 3.13
CA ALA A 48 1.65 -5.26 4.35
C ALA A 48 2.41 -4.14 5.07
N ILE A 49 3.21 -3.34 4.35
CA ILE A 49 3.96 -2.23 4.96
C ILE A 49 3.03 -1.13 5.46
N CYS A 50 1.95 -0.82 4.74
CA CYS A 50 0.95 0.15 5.18
C CYS A 50 0.30 -0.26 6.51
N ARG A 51 -0.05 -1.55 6.67
CA ARG A 51 -0.59 -2.08 7.94
C ARG A 51 0.44 -2.02 9.08
N LEU A 52 1.72 -2.27 8.78
CA LEU A 52 2.80 -2.11 9.75
C LEU A 52 2.98 -0.65 10.15
N ALA A 53 2.99 0.29 9.19
CA ALA A 53 3.11 1.72 9.43
C ALA A 53 1.98 2.25 10.32
N VAL A 54 0.72 1.86 10.04
CA VAL A 54 -0.43 2.17 10.91
C VAL A 54 -0.18 1.67 12.33
N SER A 55 0.22 0.41 12.49
CA SER A 55 0.44 -0.21 13.80
C SER A 55 1.59 0.44 14.59
N ALA A 56 2.63 0.91 13.89
CA ALA A 56 3.74 1.65 14.48
C ALA A 56 3.31 3.06 14.92
N MET A 57 2.60 3.80 14.05
CA MET A 57 2.13 5.16 14.33
C MET A 57 1.09 5.20 15.46
N VAL A 58 0.16 4.25 15.50
CA VAL A 58 -0.87 4.17 16.56
C VAL A 58 -0.26 4.01 17.95
N ARG A 59 0.86 3.29 18.06
CA ARG A 59 1.59 3.06 19.32
C ARG A 59 2.74 4.05 19.54
N ASP A 60 2.85 5.09 18.71
CA ASP A 60 3.92 6.10 18.73
C ASP A 60 5.32 5.49 18.84
N SER A 61 5.61 4.50 17.99
CA SER A 61 6.89 3.80 17.99
C SER A 61 8.06 4.74 17.71
N GLU A 62 9.19 4.54 18.39
CA GLU A 62 10.45 5.22 18.08
C GLU A 62 10.94 4.96 16.64
N PHE A 63 10.50 3.86 16.03
CA PHE A 63 10.82 3.47 14.64
C PHE A 63 9.81 4.00 13.61
N SER A 64 8.77 4.73 14.01
CA SER A 64 7.73 5.22 13.09
C SER A 64 8.31 5.97 11.89
N LYS A 65 9.37 6.77 12.07
CA LYS A 65 10.01 7.49 10.96
C LYS A 65 10.60 6.55 9.91
N ALA A 66 11.35 5.54 10.33
CA ALA A 66 11.98 4.58 9.41
C ALA A 66 10.94 3.71 8.70
N ILE A 67 9.91 3.28 9.44
CA ILE A 67 8.81 2.48 8.87
C ILE A 67 8.01 3.29 7.85
N CYS A 68 7.67 4.55 8.16
CA CYS A 68 6.94 5.42 7.23
C CYS A 68 7.76 5.77 5.98
N GLN A 69 9.09 5.87 6.08
CA GLN A 69 9.94 6.06 4.90
C GLN A 69 9.84 4.87 3.95
N LEU A 70 10.03 3.65 4.46
CA LEU A 70 9.90 2.44 3.64
C LEU A 70 8.48 2.27 3.09
N CYS A 71 7.47 2.65 3.87
CA CYS A 71 6.08 2.67 3.41
C CYS A 71 5.91 3.62 2.22
N ALA A 72 6.48 4.82 2.28
CA ALA A 72 6.41 5.78 1.17
C ALA A 72 7.10 5.25 -0.08
N ASP A 73 8.30 4.68 0.06
CA ASP A 73 9.07 4.11 -1.06
C ASP A 73 8.29 2.96 -1.75
N LEU A 74 7.62 2.10 -0.96
CA LEU A 74 6.77 1.03 -1.49
C LEU A 74 5.47 1.54 -2.11
N CYS A 75 4.83 2.56 -1.53
CA CYS A 75 3.67 3.20 -2.12
C CYS A 75 4.00 3.79 -3.50
N GLU A 76 5.15 4.45 -3.64
CA GLU A 76 5.61 5.01 -4.91
C GLU A 76 5.88 3.91 -5.94
N ALA A 77 6.64 2.88 -5.57
CA ALA A 77 6.91 1.75 -6.46
C ALA A 77 5.63 1.01 -6.90
N CYS A 78 4.66 0.87 -6.00
CA CYS A 78 3.36 0.27 -6.28
C CYS A 78 2.57 1.14 -7.26
N ALA A 79 2.43 2.44 -6.98
CA ALA A 79 1.72 3.37 -7.85
C ALA A 79 2.34 3.45 -9.26
N GLU A 80 3.67 3.49 -9.36
CA GLU A 80 4.37 3.45 -10.65
C GLU A 80 4.09 2.18 -11.45
N GLU A 81 3.90 1.04 -10.78
CA GLU A 81 3.54 -0.20 -11.46
C GLU A 81 2.07 -0.22 -11.85
N CYS A 82 1.16 0.14 -10.95
CA CYS A 82 -0.27 0.20 -11.23
C CYS A 82 -0.57 1.11 -12.42
N ASN A 83 0.11 2.27 -12.52
CA ASN A 83 -0.05 3.24 -13.61
C ASN A 83 0.38 2.72 -15.00
N LYS A 84 1.04 1.56 -15.09
CA LYS A 84 1.37 0.92 -16.38
C LYS A 84 0.21 0.13 -16.95
N HIS A 85 -0.82 -0.14 -16.12
CA HIS A 85 -1.94 -1.01 -16.46
C HIS A 85 -3.20 -0.16 -16.67
N ASP A 86 -3.85 -0.33 -17.82
CA ASP A 86 -5.09 0.38 -18.17
C ASP A 86 -6.32 -0.39 -17.65
N HIS A 87 -6.37 -0.58 -16.33
CA HIS A 87 -7.48 -1.21 -15.62
C HIS A 87 -8.03 -0.27 -14.54
N GLU A 88 -9.35 -0.17 -14.41
CA GLU A 88 -10.00 0.70 -13.40
C GLU A 88 -9.55 0.37 -11.97
N HIS A 89 -9.25 -0.90 -11.66
CA HIS A 89 -8.78 -1.31 -10.33
C HIS A 89 -7.33 -0.92 -10.04
N CYS A 90 -6.55 -0.56 -11.07
CA CYS A 90 -5.18 -0.05 -10.93
C CYS A 90 -5.10 1.49 -10.85
N GLN A 91 -6.21 2.21 -10.99
CA GLN A 91 -6.29 3.68 -10.95
C GLN A 91 -6.84 4.18 -9.60
#